data_AF-A0A5C5XJY3-F1
#
_entry.id   AF-A0A5C5XJY3-F1
#
_cell.length_a   1.000
_cell.length_b   1.000
_cell.length_c   1.000
_cell.angle_alpha   90.00
_cell.angle_beta   90.00
_cell.angle_gamma   90.00
#
_symmetry.space_group_name_H-M   'P 1'
#
loop_
_entity.id
_entity.type
_entity.pdbx_description
1 polymer ?
#
loop_
_entity_poly.entity_id
_entity_poly.type
_entity_poly.pdbx_seq_one_letter_code
_entity_poly.pdbx_strand_id
1 'polypeptide(L)'
;MSEFSVETIEAARPIFKAYEEELSPDHYFPADEFQAEFRKSHKLYDLEVIDFAEHLIEDPEFEHVAVAFLEAIIPTGPPEEVKHTLAQAYGAYDYHHDDDLDKLRDKYWDRYWKSKAMEK
;
A
#
# COMPACT_ATOMS: atom_id res chain seq x y z
N MET A 1 -13.38 -8.18 -8.41
CA MET A 1 -13.53 -6.74 -8.10
C MET A 1 -14.22 -6.67 -6.76
N SER A 2 -13.47 -6.37 -5.71
CA SER A 2 -14.02 -6.25 -4.35
C SER A 2 -14.80 -4.93 -4.28
N GLU A 3 -16.08 -4.98 -3.88
CA GLU A 3 -16.96 -3.81 -3.76
C GLU A 3 -16.79 -3.18 -2.38
N PHE A 4 -15.68 -2.50 -2.14
CA PHE A 4 -15.60 -1.63 -0.96
C PHE A 4 -16.43 -0.37 -1.21
N SER A 5 -17.33 -0.07 -0.28
CA SER A 5 -18.20 1.09 -0.39
C SER A 5 -17.41 2.39 -0.16
N VAL A 6 -17.86 3.49 -0.75
CA VAL A 6 -17.32 4.84 -0.45
C VAL A 6 -17.34 5.13 1.06
N GLU A 7 -18.34 4.63 1.78
CA GLU A 7 -18.44 4.77 3.24
C GLU A 7 -17.30 4.03 3.96
N THR A 8 -16.87 2.88 3.46
CA THR A 8 -15.74 2.12 4.01
C THR A 8 -14.41 2.86 3.78
N ILE A 9 -14.22 3.46 2.60
CA ILE A 9 -13.02 4.25 2.28
C ILE A 9 -12.97 5.51 3.15
N GLU A 10 -14.10 6.22 3.31
CA GLU A 10 -14.17 7.40 4.18
C GLU A 10 -13.95 7.07 5.67
N ALA A 11 -14.42 5.91 6.14
CA ALA A 11 -14.16 5.45 7.49
C ALA A 11 -12.69 5.03 7.71
N ALA A 12 -12.02 4.55 6.66
CA ALA A 12 -10.61 4.18 6.67
C ALA A 12 -9.67 5.39 6.64
N ARG A 13 -10.05 6.47 5.93
CA ARG A 13 -9.26 7.71 5.74
C ARG A 13 -8.46 8.18 6.97
N PRO A 14 -9.04 8.33 8.19
CA PRO A 14 -8.28 8.79 9.35
C PRO A 14 -7.17 7.81 9.79
N ILE A 15 -7.39 6.50 9.64
CA ILE A 15 -6.39 5.48 9.97
C ILE A 15 -5.22 5.59 9.00
N PHE A 16 -5.50 5.62 7.69
CA PHE A 16 -4.44 5.72 6.67
C PHE A 16 -3.60 6.99 6.79
N LYS A 17 -4.20 8.13 7.12
CA LYS A 17 -3.45 9.37 7.36
C LYS A 17 -2.52 9.29 8.57
N ALA A 18 -2.96 8.65 9.65
CA ALA A 18 -2.10 8.46 10.82
C ALA A 18 -0.86 7.64 10.44
N TYR A 19 -1.02 6.57 9.66
CA TYR A 19 0.12 5.76 9.21
C TYR A 19 0.96 6.43 8.11
N GLU A 20 0.39 7.29 7.28
CA GLU A 20 1.17 8.11 6.33
C GLU A 20 2.20 8.98 7.07
N GLU A 21 1.83 9.54 8.22
CA GLU A 21 2.72 10.35 9.05
C GLU A 21 3.83 9.54 9.72
N GLU A 22 3.61 8.24 9.92
CA GLU A 22 4.58 7.30 10.48
C GLU A 22 5.52 6.68 9.45
N LEU A 23 5.19 6.79 8.16
CA LEU A 23 6.06 6.33 7.07
C LEU A 23 7.43 7.01 7.15
N SER A 24 8.46 6.19 7.05
CA SER A 24 9.85 6.60 7.17
C SER A 24 10.60 6.38 5.85
N PRO A 25 11.69 7.13 5.57
CA PRO A 25 12.49 6.96 4.35
C PRO A 25 13.09 5.57 4.13
N ASP A 26 13.15 4.73 5.17
CA ASP A 26 13.52 3.31 5.07
C ASP A 26 12.35 2.39 4.71
N HIS A 27 11.19 2.98 4.41
CA HIS A 27 9.94 2.31 4.05
C HIS A 27 9.37 1.47 5.20
N TYR A 28 9.69 1.83 6.45
CA TYR A 28 9.08 1.18 7.61
C TYR A 28 7.56 1.40 7.63
N PHE A 29 6.82 0.29 7.77
CA PHE A 29 5.38 0.27 7.92
C PHE A 29 4.98 -0.73 9.02
N PRO A 30 4.29 -0.30 10.09
CA PRO A 30 3.84 -1.19 11.17
C PRO A 30 2.61 -2.01 10.74
N ALA A 31 2.79 -2.93 9.79
CA ALA A 31 1.69 -3.70 9.17
C ALA A 31 0.81 -4.45 10.16
N ASP A 32 1.39 -5.06 11.20
CA ASP A 32 0.65 -5.81 12.23
C ASP A 32 -0.29 -4.88 13.02
N GLU A 33 0.18 -3.67 13.38
CA GLU A 33 -0.62 -2.69 14.12
C GLU A 33 -1.74 -2.14 13.25
N PHE A 34 -1.40 -1.74 12.02
CA PHE A 34 -2.36 -1.29 11.04
C PHE A 34 -3.44 -2.34 10.79
N GLN A 35 -3.05 -3.60 10.53
CA GLN A 35 -3.99 -4.69 10.27
C GLN A 35 -4.90 -4.93 11.49
N ALA A 36 -4.35 -4.93 12.71
CA ALA A 36 -5.13 -5.11 13.93
C ALA A 36 -6.15 -3.97 14.14
N GLU A 37 -5.73 -2.72 13.94
CA GLU A 37 -6.61 -1.55 14.08
C GLU A 37 -7.69 -1.53 13.00
N PHE A 38 -7.31 -1.83 11.75
CA PHE A 38 -8.21 -1.85 10.61
C PHE A 38 -9.26 -2.96 10.72
N ARG A 39 -8.85 -4.18 11.10
CA ARG A 39 -9.77 -5.29 11.36
C ARG A 39 -10.74 -4.99 12.49
N LYS A 40 -10.26 -4.37 13.57
CA LYS A 40 -11.10 -4.03 14.72
C LYS A 40 -12.16 -2.99 14.35
N SER A 41 -11.79 -1.98 13.55
CA SER A 41 -12.70 -0.90 13.14
C SER A 41 -13.71 -1.35 12.07
N HIS A 42 -13.30 -2.19 11.12
CA HIS A 42 -14.12 -2.56 9.95
C HIS A 42 -14.63 -4.00 9.95
N LYS A 43 -14.29 -4.81 10.97
CA LYS A 43 -14.70 -6.22 11.13
C LYS A 43 -14.30 -7.14 9.97
N LEU A 44 -13.09 -6.93 9.44
CA LEU A 44 -12.56 -7.67 8.29
C LEU A 44 -11.67 -8.87 8.68
N TYR A 45 -11.58 -9.85 7.77
CA TYR A 45 -10.61 -10.95 7.76
C TYR A 45 -9.30 -10.56 7.06
N ASP A 46 -8.22 -11.30 7.27
CA ASP A 46 -6.88 -10.92 6.79
C ASP A 46 -6.79 -10.77 5.26
N LEU A 47 -7.45 -11.65 4.50
CA LEU A 47 -7.54 -11.54 3.03
C LEU A 47 -8.33 -10.31 2.57
N GLU A 48 -9.37 -9.92 3.31
CA GLU A 48 -10.17 -8.75 2.98
C GLU A 48 -9.39 -7.45 3.21
N VAL A 49 -8.39 -7.45 4.11
CA VAL A 49 -7.52 -6.28 4.30
C VAL A 49 -6.55 -6.12 3.12
N ILE A 50 -6.06 -7.23 2.55
CA ILE A 50 -5.23 -7.20 1.34
C ILE A 50 -6.05 -6.68 0.16
N ASP A 51 -7.22 -7.26 -0.09
CA ASP A 51 -8.15 -6.79 -1.14
C ASP A 51 -8.49 -5.30 -0.97
N PHE A 52 -8.63 -4.84 0.29
CA PHE A 52 -8.89 -3.44 0.59
C PHE A 52 -7.72 -2.53 0.23
N ALA A 53 -6.49 -2.95 0.54
CA ALA A 53 -5.30 -2.20 0.18
C ALA A 53 -5.06 -2.16 -1.32
N GLU A 54 -5.30 -3.27 -2.04
CA GLU A 54 -5.27 -3.26 -3.50
C GLU A 54 -6.30 -2.30 -4.10
N HIS A 55 -7.49 -2.17 -3.49
CA HIS A 55 -8.47 -1.18 -3.93
C HIS A 55 -8.03 0.26 -3.64
N LEU A 56 -7.44 0.51 -2.46
CA LEU A 56 -6.96 1.84 -2.08
C LEU A 56 -5.77 2.33 -2.89
N ILE A 57 -5.01 1.42 -3.50
CA ILE A 57 -3.89 1.79 -4.37
C ILE A 57 -4.35 2.63 -5.57
N GLU A 58 -5.63 2.53 -5.95
CA GLU A 58 -6.22 3.31 -7.04
C GLU A 58 -6.52 4.76 -6.62
N ASP A 59 -6.51 5.07 -5.33
CA ASP A 59 -6.69 6.42 -4.80
C ASP A 59 -5.33 7.11 -4.59
N PRO A 60 -5.01 8.18 -5.35
CA PRO A 60 -3.73 8.88 -5.21
C PRO A 60 -3.45 9.43 -3.82
N GLU A 61 -4.48 9.65 -2.98
CA GLU A 61 -4.31 10.10 -1.60
C GLU A 61 -3.72 9.00 -0.71
N PHE A 62 -4.02 7.73 -0.99
CA PHE A 62 -3.64 6.60 -0.13
C PHE A 62 -2.66 5.63 -0.77
N GLU A 63 -2.35 5.80 -2.07
CA GLU A 63 -1.49 4.92 -2.86
C GLU A 63 -0.22 4.50 -2.12
N HIS A 64 0.54 5.45 -1.56
CA HIS A 64 1.82 5.17 -0.90
C HIS A 64 1.67 4.35 0.39
N VAL A 65 0.61 4.59 1.16
CA VAL A 65 0.31 3.85 2.40
C VAL A 65 -0.14 2.43 2.06
N ALA A 66 -0.97 2.28 1.04
CA ALA A 66 -1.40 0.98 0.52
C ALA A 66 -0.21 0.16 -0.03
N VAL A 67 0.69 0.80 -0.78
CA VAL A 67 1.93 0.18 -1.28
C VAL A 67 2.79 -0.31 -0.12
N ALA A 68 3.11 0.54 0.86
CA ALA A 68 3.93 0.16 2.01
C ALA A 68 3.31 -0.99 2.82
N PHE A 69 1.99 -0.97 2.97
CA PHE A 69 1.27 -2.05 3.63
C PHE A 69 1.37 -3.38 2.88
N LEU A 70 1.16 -3.39 1.56
CA LEU A 70 1.28 -4.58 0.71
C LEU A 70 2.72 -5.12 0.68
N GLU A 71 3.73 -4.24 0.72
CA GLU A 71 5.14 -4.64 0.87
C GLU A 71 5.40 -5.31 2.24
N ALA A 72 4.82 -4.75 3.32
CA ALA A 72 5.12 -5.15 4.69
C ALA A 72 4.36 -6.40 5.19
N ILE A 73 3.17 -6.69 4.65
CA ILE A 73 2.36 -7.85 5.09
C ILE A 73 3.00 -9.20 4.74
N ILE A 74 4.05 -9.23 3.90
CA ILE A 74 4.54 -10.48 3.30
C ILE A 74 6.06 -10.64 3.51
N PRO A 75 6.48 -11.12 4.70
CA PRO A 75 7.90 -11.23 5.06
C PRO A 75 8.71 -12.19 4.19
N THR A 76 8.05 -13.04 3.39
CA THR A 76 8.69 -13.97 2.42
C THR A 76 8.63 -13.48 0.97
N GLY A 77 8.15 -12.25 0.75
CA GLY A 77 7.91 -11.67 -0.58
C GLY A 77 6.46 -11.87 -1.04
N PRO A 78 5.86 -10.87 -1.72
CA PRO A 78 4.45 -10.88 -2.09
C PRO A 78 4.08 -12.06 -3.01
N PRO A 79 2.86 -12.63 -2.89
CA PRO A 79 2.34 -13.60 -3.84
C PRO A 79 2.26 -12.95 -5.22
N GLU A 80 2.26 -13.78 -6.25
CA GLU A 80 2.31 -13.32 -7.64
C GLU A 80 1.20 -12.33 -7.98
N GLU A 81 0.02 -12.49 -7.37
CA GLU A 81 -1.14 -11.62 -7.52
C GLU A 81 -0.83 -10.18 -7.04
N VAL A 82 -0.20 -10.04 -5.88
CA VAL A 82 0.18 -8.73 -5.30
C VAL A 82 1.39 -8.13 -6.02
N LYS A 83 2.30 -8.94 -6.57
CA LYS A 83 3.43 -8.43 -7.35
C LYS A 83 2.98 -7.62 -8.55
N HIS A 84 1.91 -8.06 -9.23
CA HIS A 84 1.37 -7.31 -10.36
C HIS A 84 0.80 -5.97 -9.90
N THR A 85 0.04 -5.96 -8.80
CA THR A 85 -0.52 -4.73 -8.20
C THR A 85 0.59 -3.75 -7.81
N LEU A 86 1.63 -4.23 -7.13
CA LEU A 86 2.79 -3.41 -6.75
C LEU A 86 3.56 -2.89 -7.98
N ALA A 87 3.79 -3.74 -8.99
CA ALA A 87 4.47 -3.31 -10.21
C ALA A 87 3.71 -2.20 -10.95
N GLN A 88 2.38 -2.30 -11.01
CA GLN A 88 1.52 -1.25 -11.57
C GLN A 88 1.65 0.06 -10.78
N ALA A 89 1.59 0.01 -9.45
CA ALA A 89 1.79 1.18 -8.60
C ALA A 89 3.17 1.82 -8.80
N TYR A 90 4.21 1.01 -9.03
CA TYR A 90 5.55 1.53 -9.34
C TYR A 90 5.67 2.15 -10.74
N GLY A 91 4.65 1.97 -11.59
CA GLY A 91 4.55 2.51 -12.95
C GLY A 91 4.86 1.51 -14.07
N ALA A 92 4.85 0.21 -13.79
CA ALA A 92 5.05 -0.87 -14.76
C ALA A 92 3.72 -1.59 -15.06
N TYR A 93 2.96 -1.07 -16.03
CA TYR A 93 1.66 -1.62 -16.41
C TYR A 93 1.72 -2.95 -17.19
N ASP A 94 2.81 -3.16 -17.94
CA ASP A 94 3.10 -4.40 -18.68
C ASP A 94 4.19 -5.22 -17.97
N TYR A 95 4.04 -5.44 -16.65
CA TYR A 95 5.01 -6.17 -15.84
C TYR A 95 5.12 -7.64 -16.27
N HIS A 96 6.34 -8.09 -16.52
CA HIS A 96 6.69 -9.49 -16.72
C HIS A 96 7.38 -10.04 -15.48
N HIS A 97 7.20 -11.32 -15.18
CA HIS A 97 7.84 -12.02 -14.06
C HIS A 97 9.37 -11.77 -13.95
N ASP A 98 10.04 -11.56 -15.09
CA ASP A 98 11.49 -11.36 -15.18
C ASP A 98 11.93 -9.91 -14.89
N ASP A 99 10.98 -8.98 -14.71
CA ASP A 99 11.27 -7.59 -14.39
C ASP A 99 11.77 -7.45 -12.95
N ASP A 100 12.75 -6.56 -12.77
CA ASP A 100 13.38 -6.29 -11.48
C ASP A 100 12.45 -5.42 -10.61
N LEU A 101 11.54 -6.08 -9.90
CA LEU A 101 10.56 -5.44 -9.01
C LEU A 101 11.23 -4.59 -7.91
N ASP A 102 12.39 -5.01 -7.40
CA ASP A 102 13.15 -4.25 -6.40
C ASP A 102 13.62 -2.90 -6.98
N LYS A 103 14.11 -2.90 -8.23
CA LYS A 103 14.49 -1.65 -8.91
C LYS A 103 13.29 -0.74 -9.18
N LEU A 104 12.11 -1.29 -9.45
CA LEU A 104 10.88 -0.51 -9.60
C LEU A 104 10.46 0.10 -8.27
N ARG A 105 10.49 -0.68 -7.18
CA ARG A 105 10.24 -0.24 -5.80
C ARG A 105 11.16 0.91 -5.39
N ASP A 106 12.48 0.75 -5.57
CA ASP A 106 13.45 1.78 -5.16
C ASP A 106 13.23 3.10 -5.91
N LYS A 107 12.91 3.03 -7.21
CA LYS A 107 12.57 4.21 -8.02
C LYS A 107 11.26 4.85 -7.58
N TYR A 108 10.29 4.07 -7.15
CA TYR A 108 9.00 4.56 -6.67
C TYR A 108 9.20 5.41 -5.42
N TRP A 109 9.84 4.85 -4.40
CA TRP A 109 10.05 5.55 -3.14
C TRP A 109 10.99 6.76 -3.27
N ASP A 110 12.02 6.68 -4.11
CA ASP A 110 12.87 7.85 -4.42
C ASP A 110 12.05 9.03 -4.97
N ARG A 111 11.06 8.78 -5.83
CA ARG A 111 10.15 9.84 -6.33
C ARG A 111 9.27 10.40 -5.22
N TYR A 112 8.64 9.52 -4.43
CA TYR A 112 7.76 9.91 -3.33
C TYR A 112 8.49 10.81 -2.32
N TRP A 113 9.65 10.39 -1.83
CA TRP A 113 10.41 11.13 -0.83
C TRP A 113 10.96 12.46 -1.35
N LYS A 114 11.36 12.52 -2.63
CA LYS A 114 11.72 13.79 -3.27
C LYS A 114 10.53 14.74 -3.32
N SER A 115 9.33 14.26 -3.62
CA SER A 115 8.12 15.08 -3.62
C SER A 115 7.82 15.64 -2.22
N LYS A 116 7.80 14.78 -1.19
CA LYS A 116 7.57 15.19 0.21
C LYS A 116 8.59 16.21 0.73
N ALA A 117 9.84 16.14 0.27
CA ALA A 117 10.86 17.11 0.65
C ALA A 117 10.64 18.50 0.03
N MET A 118 9.93 18.60 -1.11
CA MET A 118 9.63 19.85 -1.81
C MET A 118 8.36 20.55 -1.30
N GLU A 119 7.51 19.84 -0.55
CA GLU A 119 6.29 20.39 0.07
C GLU A 119 6.56 21.16 1.37
N LYS A 120 7.80 21.14 1.87
CA LYS A 120 8.27 21.84 3.09
C LYS A 120 8.98 23.16 2.76
#